data_AF-A0A1I6DLJ9-F1
#
_entry.id   AF-A0A1I6DLJ9-F1
#
_cell.length_a   1.000
_cell.length_b   1.000
_cell.length_c   1.000
_cell.angle_alpha   90.00
_cell.angle_beta   90.00
_cell.angle_gamma   90.00
#
_symmetry.space_group_name_H-M   'P 1'
#
loop_
_entity.id
_entity.type
_entity.pdbx_description
1 polymer ?
#
loop_
_entity_poly.entity_id
_entity_poly.type
_entity_poly.pdbx_seq_one_letter_code
_entity_poly.pdbx_strand_id
1 'polypeptide(L)'
;MRRSRAVLQMLLWDSTTADPAASLRQLLLQTRKRLGDFGSCLQTGADSVWLEGVTDETDGANGPEAEFFEDAGFGTEEFEDWLRLERQAFQTQRAERKSRKPPALRDPRLVVGLTTPGEVLLDGRQTVVAEWVTNLVRDALGWSDFICCTDLRLRAEPPECDLLVCVHVLPVGGSLEISVALDDAGRCLWSRSVQVPNDKDLADHRDAILEFAQITVGRIEGLLPVLAGRNEAPAKQEPKLFHVVDRLFTMRPADVRWAAETLDGFSDHENLASILAWQGFSKMLMNGERLVADRAAARSEAMHLIRNALNVDPMNTTALTVASHYQAFIKRDLAYARDLSDEALAIAPFSPFARDVRATLELYDNNLEAAVPHARIAMRLGRSGPLRHYLAATGVMIDTLSGAHGRAISVGRRLLCERPRFLPVMRHMVASLAASGEMDEAQTLARSIKRIDPEFGTEAMTAERYPLPSELSRTFISTTLRRHDLWG
;
A
#
# COMPACT_ATOMS: atom_id res chain seq x y z
N MET A 1 3.76 -8.95 13.97
CA MET A 1 3.52 -10.40 13.90
C MET A 1 2.04 -10.68 14.14
N ARG A 2 1.35 -11.38 13.24
CA ARG A 2 -0.09 -11.72 13.33
C ARG A 2 -0.29 -13.21 13.01
N ARG A 3 -1.12 -13.89 13.80
CA ARG A 3 -1.45 -15.33 13.66
C ARG A 3 -2.94 -15.57 13.83
N SER A 4 -3.47 -16.62 13.21
CA SER A 4 -4.88 -16.99 13.38
C SER A 4 -5.11 -17.67 14.74
N ARG A 5 -6.34 -17.59 15.24
CA ARG A 5 -6.75 -18.29 16.47
C ARG A 5 -6.79 -19.80 16.26
N ALA A 6 -7.16 -20.25 15.07
CA ALA A 6 -7.24 -21.67 14.72
C ALA A 6 -5.85 -22.35 14.77
N VAL A 7 -4.82 -21.67 14.27
CA VAL A 7 -3.43 -22.16 14.33
C VAL A 7 -2.96 -22.29 15.77
N LEU A 8 -3.15 -21.24 16.56
CA LEU A 8 -2.76 -21.26 17.97
C LEU A 8 -3.50 -22.34 18.76
N GLN A 9 -4.76 -22.61 18.40
CA GLN A 9 -5.53 -23.69 19.02
C GLN A 9 -4.96 -25.07 18.69
N MET A 10 -4.71 -25.33 17.41
CA MET A 10 -4.17 -26.60 16.92
C MET A 10 -2.78 -26.88 17.49
N LEU A 11 -1.90 -25.89 17.51
CA LEU A 11 -0.54 -26.04 18.04
C LEU A 11 -0.54 -26.28 19.56
N LEU A 12 -1.35 -25.53 20.30
CA LEU A 12 -1.20 -25.52 21.77
C LEU A 12 -2.06 -26.55 22.50
N TRP A 13 -3.13 -27.07 21.87
CA TRP A 13 -4.05 -27.99 22.52
C TRP A 13 -4.58 -29.06 21.57
N ASP A 14 -4.60 -30.29 22.06
CA ASP A 14 -5.33 -31.39 21.43
C ASP A 14 -6.84 -31.23 21.71
N SER A 15 -7.61 -31.14 20.63
CA SER A 15 -9.08 -31.06 20.65
C SER A 15 -9.78 -32.25 21.33
N THR A 16 -9.08 -33.36 21.56
CA THR A 16 -9.62 -34.52 22.27
C THR A 16 -9.54 -34.40 23.79
N THR A 17 -8.71 -33.50 24.32
CA THR A 17 -8.42 -33.39 25.77
C THR A 17 -8.89 -32.08 26.41
N ALA A 18 -9.14 -31.04 25.62
CA ALA A 18 -9.63 -29.74 26.10
C ALA A 18 -10.49 -29.04 25.04
N ASP A 19 -11.26 -28.01 25.44
CA ASP A 19 -11.85 -27.03 24.51
C ASP A 19 -10.77 -26.01 24.12
N PRO A 20 -10.16 -26.09 22.92
CA PRO A 20 -9.05 -25.22 22.55
C PRO A 20 -9.46 -23.75 22.46
N ALA A 21 -10.72 -23.47 22.13
CA ALA A 21 -11.22 -22.12 21.99
C ALA A 21 -11.44 -21.43 23.35
N ALA A 22 -11.89 -22.18 24.36
CA ALA A 22 -11.93 -21.71 25.74
C ALA A 22 -10.50 -21.53 26.31
N SER A 23 -9.63 -22.52 26.10
CA SER A 23 -8.24 -22.48 26.58
C SER A 23 -7.45 -21.33 25.96
N LEU A 24 -7.58 -21.06 24.66
CA LEU A 24 -6.95 -19.90 24.02
C LEU A 24 -7.46 -18.57 24.57
N ARG A 25 -8.77 -18.43 24.85
CA ARG A 25 -9.30 -17.21 25.48
C ARG A 25 -8.69 -16.98 26.86
N GLN A 26 -8.61 -18.04 27.65
CA GLN A 26 -8.02 -17.98 28.99
C GLN A 26 -6.52 -17.68 28.93
N LEU A 27 -5.77 -18.32 28.03
CA LEU A 27 -4.35 -18.06 27.82
C LEU A 27 -4.11 -16.60 27.43
N LEU A 28 -4.83 -16.06 26.46
CA LEU A 28 -4.68 -14.66 26.02
C LEU A 28 -4.98 -13.67 27.14
N LEU A 29 -6.00 -13.94 27.97
CA LEU A 29 -6.31 -13.13 29.15
C LEU A 29 -5.18 -13.17 30.17
N GLN A 30 -4.66 -14.37 30.47
CA GLN A 30 -3.58 -14.55 31.43
C GLN A 30 -2.27 -13.93 30.93
N THR A 31 -1.93 -14.11 29.66
CA THR A 31 -0.75 -13.50 29.02
C THR A 31 -0.85 -11.98 29.06
N ARG A 32 -2.01 -11.40 28.70
CA ARG A 32 -2.22 -9.95 28.80
C ARG A 32 -2.02 -9.43 30.22
N LYS A 33 -2.49 -10.17 31.24
CA LYS A 33 -2.29 -9.81 32.65
C LYS A 33 -0.81 -9.94 33.07
N ARG A 34 -0.11 -10.97 32.63
CA ARG A 34 1.31 -11.21 32.93
C ARG A 34 2.23 -10.17 32.28
N LEU A 35 1.85 -9.66 31.10
CA LEU A 35 2.59 -8.62 30.38
C LEU A 35 2.51 -7.24 31.05
N GLY A 36 1.64 -7.02 32.04
CA GLY A 36 1.55 -5.77 32.79
C GLY A 36 1.32 -4.56 31.88
N ASP A 37 2.20 -3.57 31.98
CA ASP A 37 2.14 -2.32 31.18
C ASP A 37 2.23 -2.58 29.67
N PHE A 38 2.80 -3.71 29.26
CA PHE A 38 2.88 -4.15 27.86
C PHE A 38 1.68 -4.98 27.41
N GLY A 39 0.68 -5.20 28.27
CA GLY A 39 -0.52 -5.97 27.91
C GLY A 39 -1.29 -5.38 26.72
N SER A 40 -1.17 -4.06 26.52
CA SER A 40 -1.74 -3.33 25.36
C SER A 40 -1.05 -3.67 24.03
N CYS A 41 0.15 -4.25 24.05
CA CYS A 41 0.82 -4.72 22.84
C CYS A 41 0.18 -6.00 22.27
N LEU A 42 -0.50 -6.81 23.10
CA LEU A 42 -1.17 -8.04 22.67
C LEU A 42 -2.62 -7.76 22.25
N GLN A 43 -2.84 -7.73 20.94
CA GLN A 43 -4.13 -7.45 20.32
C GLN A 43 -4.85 -8.73 19.90
N THR A 44 -6.17 -8.70 19.99
CA THR A 44 -7.03 -9.86 19.72
C THR A 44 -8.25 -9.45 18.90
N GLY A 45 -8.47 -10.14 17.78
CA GLY A 45 -9.65 -10.02 16.93
C GLY A 45 -10.52 -11.28 16.97
N ALA A 46 -11.58 -11.29 16.16
CA ALA A 46 -12.51 -12.41 16.08
C ALA A 46 -11.83 -13.72 15.61
N ASP A 47 -10.88 -13.61 14.68
CA ASP A 47 -10.22 -14.72 13.99
C ASP A 47 -8.71 -14.79 14.24
N SER A 48 -8.11 -13.75 14.82
CA SER A 48 -6.65 -13.58 14.85
C SER A 48 -6.15 -12.91 16.12
N VAL A 49 -4.86 -13.10 16.40
CA VAL A 49 -4.10 -12.52 17.49
C VAL A 49 -2.85 -11.87 16.90
N TRP A 50 -2.48 -10.68 17.34
CA TRP A 50 -1.27 -10.00 16.87
C TRP A 50 -0.58 -9.19 17.96
N LEU A 51 0.70 -8.91 17.73
CA LEU A 51 1.47 -7.96 18.53
C LEU A 51 1.55 -6.62 17.80
N GLU A 52 1.36 -5.54 18.53
CA GLU A 52 1.43 -4.15 18.05
C GLU A 52 2.47 -3.36 18.84
N GLY A 53 3.28 -2.57 18.13
CA GLY A 53 4.34 -1.77 18.75
C GLY A 53 5.51 -2.57 19.33
N VAL A 54 5.60 -3.87 19.03
CA VAL A 54 6.69 -4.75 19.48
C VAL A 54 7.64 -5.01 18.31
N THR A 55 8.93 -4.85 18.55
CA THR A 55 9.99 -5.36 17.68
C THR A 55 10.49 -6.67 18.27
N ASP A 56 10.59 -7.70 17.43
CA ASP A 56 11.22 -8.94 17.84
C ASP A 56 12.73 -8.71 17.98
N GLU A 57 13.21 -8.85 19.21
CA GLU A 57 14.62 -8.82 19.59
C GLU A 57 14.94 -10.10 20.37
N THR A 58 14.52 -11.27 19.86
CA THR A 58 14.90 -12.58 20.41
C THR A 58 16.43 -12.81 20.52
N ASP A 59 17.24 -11.83 20.12
CA ASP A 59 18.70 -11.83 20.12
C ASP A 59 19.37 -11.15 21.33
N GLY A 60 18.60 -10.73 22.34
CA GLY A 60 19.12 -9.88 23.41
C GLY A 60 19.75 -10.54 24.65
N ALA A 61 20.24 -11.80 24.63
CA ALA A 61 20.96 -12.34 25.80
C ALA A 61 21.69 -13.70 25.65
N ASN A 62 21.46 -14.51 24.62
CA ASN A 62 21.88 -15.91 24.71
C ASN A 62 23.19 -16.22 23.97
N GLY A 63 24.08 -16.94 24.67
CA GLY A 63 25.43 -17.30 24.24
C GLY A 63 25.51 -18.14 22.96
N PRO A 64 26.72 -18.56 22.55
CA PRO A 64 26.94 -19.28 21.29
C PRO A 64 26.12 -20.57 21.11
N GLU A 65 25.60 -21.16 22.19
CA GLU A 65 24.83 -22.42 22.20
C GLU A 65 23.30 -22.24 22.25
N ALA A 66 22.80 -20.99 22.23
CA ALA A 66 21.37 -20.72 22.37
C ALA A 66 20.49 -21.36 21.28
N GLU A 67 19.46 -22.11 21.69
CA GLU A 67 18.44 -22.67 20.81
C GLU A 67 17.19 -21.79 20.78
N PHE A 68 16.50 -21.71 19.63
CA PHE A 68 15.22 -21.01 19.54
C PHE A 68 14.20 -21.68 20.46
N PHE A 69 13.68 -20.90 21.40
CA PHE A 69 12.67 -21.34 22.34
C PHE A 69 13.10 -22.64 23.07
N GLU A 70 14.28 -22.58 23.70
CA GLU A 70 14.93 -23.70 24.40
C GLU A 70 14.01 -24.28 25.49
N ASP A 71 13.37 -23.42 26.29
CA ASP A 71 12.42 -23.79 27.34
C ASP A 71 11.00 -24.11 26.83
N ALA A 72 10.83 -24.34 25.53
CA ALA A 72 9.55 -24.80 25.00
C ALA A 72 9.16 -26.11 25.70
N GLY A 73 8.02 -26.11 26.39
CA GLY A 73 7.45 -27.32 26.97
C GLY A 73 6.97 -28.32 25.91
N PHE A 74 6.37 -29.42 26.36
CA PHE A 74 5.73 -30.39 25.48
C PHE A 74 4.41 -29.83 24.92
N GLY A 75 4.17 -30.03 23.62
CA GLY A 75 2.94 -29.61 22.93
C GLY A 75 2.27 -30.77 22.19
N THR A 76 1.38 -30.45 21.25
CA THR A 76 0.86 -31.47 20.31
C THR A 76 1.96 -31.91 19.33
N GLU A 77 1.71 -32.97 18.58
CA GLU A 77 2.62 -33.42 17.50
C GLU A 77 2.89 -32.29 16.50
N GLU A 78 1.86 -31.50 16.16
CA GLU A 78 1.96 -30.34 15.28
C GLU A 78 2.83 -29.22 15.87
N PHE A 79 2.83 -29.05 17.19
CA PHE A 79 3.70 -28.09 17.87
C PHE A 79 5.14 -28.55 17.90
N GLU A 80 5.39 -29.83 18.14
CA GLU A 80 6.76 -30.37 18.11
C GLU A 80 7.36 -30.29 16.72
N ASP A 81 6.58 -30.57 15.68
CA ASP A 81 7.01 -30.42 14.28
C ASP A 81 7.24 -28.94 13.93
N TRP A 82 6.32 -28.04 14.31
CA TRP A 82 6.52 -26.60 14.14
C TRP A 82 7.80 -26.12 14.86
N LEU A 83 8.02 -26.52 16.11
CA LEU A 83 9.16 -26.11 16.91
C LEU A 83 10.49 -26.59 16.30
N ARG A 84 10.52 -27.83 15.80
CA ARG A 84 11.68 -28.38 15.08
C ARG A 84 12.02 -27.55 13.85
N LEU A 85 11.01 -27.16 13.07
CA LEU A 85 11.18 -26.34 11.86
C LEU A 85 11.68 -24.92 12.20
N GLU A 86 11.10 -24.26 13.20
CA GLU A 86 11.54 -22.93 13.62
C GLU A 86 12.97 -22.93 14.17
N ARG A 87 13.36 -23.98 14.90
CA ARG A 87 14.74 -24.14 15.39
C ARG A 87 15.75 -24.28 14.26
N GLN A 88 15.42 -25.06 13.23
CA GLN A 88 16.27 -25.20 12.05
C GLN A 88 16.38 -23.86 11.29
N ALA A 89 15.25 -23.18 11.06
CA ALA A 89 15.22 -21.88 10.39
C ALA A 89 16.01 -20.82 11.17
N PHE A 90 15.91 -20.81 12.50
CA PHE A 90 16.64 -19.92 13.39
C PHE A 90 18.15 -20.13 13.30
N GLN A 91 18.62 -21.38 13.28
CA GLN A 91 20.05 -21.68 13.14
C GLN A 91 20.60 -21.21 11.79
N THR A 92 19.88 -21.45 10.69
CA THR A 92 20.25 -20.98 9.35
C THR A 92 20.31 -19.44 9.31
N GLN A 93 19.27 -18.76 9.80
CA GLN A 93 19.23 -17.29 9.84
C GLN A 93 20.36 -16.72 10.71
N ARG A 94 20.67 -17.33 11.86
CA ARG A 94 21.72 -16.86 12.78
C ARG A 94 23.13 -17.00 12.18
N ALA A 95 23.38 -18.09 11.43
CA ALA A 95 24.61 -18.28 10.69
C ALA A 95 24.79 -17.20 9.60
N GLU A 96 23.72 -16.87 8.88
CA GLU A 96 23.71 -15.80 7.88
C GLU A 96 23.87 -14.41 8.51
N ARG A 97 23.22 -14.12 9.65
CA ARG A 97 23.30 -12.86 10.42
C ARG A 97 24.73 -12.49 10.84
N LYS A 98 25.50 -13.45 11.38
CA LYS A 98 26.89 -13.20 11.83
C LYS A 98 27.80 -12.74 10.68
N SER A 99 27.45 -13.06 9.44
CA SER A 99 28.23 -12.70 8.25
C SER A 99 27.81 -11.38 7.60
N ARG A 100 26.57 -10.91 7.82
CA ARG A 100 25.96 -9.80 7.08
C ARG A 100 25.90 -8.52 7.92
N LYS A 101 26.51 -7.45 7.40
CA LYS A 101 26.22 -6.08 7.87
C LYS A 101 24.82 -5.65 7.37
N PRO A 102 24.07 -4.83 8.12
CA PRO A 102 22.80 -4.30 7.64
C PRO A 102 23.02 -3.55 6.31
N PRO A 103 22.31 -3.93 5.24
CA PRO A 103 22.56 -3.37 3.92
C PRO A 103 22.14 -1.90 3.83
N ALA A 104 22.93 -1.10 3.13
CA ALA A 104 22.51 0.17 2.55
C ALA A 104 21.83 -0.13 1.22
N LEU A 105 20.89 0.71 0.75
CA LEU A 105 20.38 0.59 -0.62
C LEU A 105 21.55 0.58 -1.63
N ARG A 106 21.78 -0.56 -2.28
CA ARG A 106 22.93 -0.76 -3.18
C ARG A 106 22.70 -0.21 -4.60
N ASP A 107 21.45 -0.05 -5.00
CA ASP A 107 20.98 0.30 -6.35
C ASP A 107 20.08 1.57 -6.26
N PRO A 108 19.84 2.33 -7.36
CA PRO A 108 18.77 3.33 -7.41
C PRO A 108 17.40 2.79 -6.97
N ARG A 109 17.16 1.47 -7.09
CA ARG A 109 15.98 0.76 -6.55
C ARG A 109 16.35 -0.13 -5.36
N LEU A 110 15.35 -0.45 -4.54
CA LEU A 110 15.52 -1.43 -3.45
C LEU A 110 15.58 -2.85 -4.02
N VAL A 111 16.63 -3.61 -3.71
CA VAL A 111 16.77 -5.00 -4.14
C VAL A 111 16.16 -5.94 -3.09
N VAL A 112 15.06 -6.57 -3.43
CA VAL A 112 14.32 -7.51 -2.57
C VAL A 112 14.55 -8.94 -3.05
N GLY A 113 15.13 -9.76 -2.18
CA GLY A 113 15.31 -11.19 -2.41
C GLY A 113 14.08 -11.97 -1.96
N LEU A 114 13.48 -12.74 -2.87
CA LEU A 114 12.37 -13.62 -2.55
C LEU A 114 12.88 -15.03 -2.25
N THR A 115 12.50 -15.56 -1.10
CA THR A 115 12.91 -16.89 -0.65
C THR A 115 11.77 -17.64 0.02
N THR A 116 11.92 -18.95 0.10
CA THR A 116 11.14 -19.83 0.97
C THR A 116 12.08 -20.37 2.06
N PRO A 117 11.58 -20.72 3.26
CA PRO A 117 12.40 -21.45 4.23
C PRO A 117 12.97 -22.73 3.58
N GLY A 118 14.23 -23.05 3.88
CA GLY A 118 14.91 -24.23 3.35
C GLY A 118 14.32 -25.54 3.85
N GLU A 119 14.34 -26.56 2.97
CA GLU A 119 13.96 -27.98 3.18
C GLU A 119 12.94 -28.24 4.30
N VAL A 120 11.73 -27.72 4.13
CA VAL A 120 10.57 -28.27 4.83
C VAL A 120 10.14 -29.51 4.04
N LEU A 121 9.91 -30.64 4.73
CA LEU A 121 9.33 -31.85 4.16
C LEU A 121 7.85 -31.59 3.85
N LEU A 122 7.60 -30.74 2.86
CA LEU A 122 6.27 -30.41 2.37
C LEU A 122 5.74 -31.61 1.57
N ASP A 123 4.48 -31.98 1.81
CA ASP A 123 3.76 -32.86 0.88
C ASP A 123 3.74 -32.23 -0.51
N GLY A 124 3.68 -33.02 -1.59
CA GLY A 124 3.82 -32.54 -2.96
C GLY A 124 2.83 -31.42 -3.31
N ARG A 125 1.63 -31.45 -2.74
CA ARG A 125 0.61 -30.39 -2.89
C ARG A 125 1.03 -29.09 -2.20
N GLN A 126 1.63 -29.14 -1.01
CA GLN A 126 2.03 -27.95 -0.26
C GLN A 126 3.19 -27.22 -0.95
N THR A 127 4.13 -27.97 -1.52
CA THR A 127 5.22 -27.41 -2.35
C THR A 127 4.66 -26.63 -3.54
N VAL A 128 3.70 -27.22 -4.27
CA VAL A 128 3.05 -26.54 -5.41
C VAL A 128 2.34 -25.26 -4.97
N VAL A 129 1.64 -25.27 -3.83
CA VAL A 129 0.98 -24.06 -3.32
C VAL A 129 2.01 -23.01 -2.89
N ALA A 130 3.07 -23.40 -2.19
CA ALA A 130 4.14 -22.50 -1.79
C ALA A 130 4.80 -21.84 -3.01
N GLU A 131 5.11 -22.61 -4.05
CA GLU A 131 5.64 -22.09 -5.31
C GLU A 131 4.67 -21.11 -5.99
N TRP A 132 3.39 -21.47 -6.08
CA TRP A 132 2.37 -20.64 -6.69
C TRP A 132 2.19 -19.31 -5.95
N VAL A 133 2.04 -19.33 -4.62
CA VAL A 133 1.96 -18.11 -3.81
C VAL A 133 3.21 -17.27 -3.97
N THR A 134 4.39 -17.89 -3.94
CA THR A 134 5.65 -17.16 -4.09
C THR A 134 5.74 -16.50 -5.47
N ASN A 135 5.26 -17.15 -6.52
CA ASN A 135 5.17 -16.56 -7.86
C ASN A 135 4.20 -15.36 -7.87
N LEU A 136 3.04 -15.45 -7.22
CA LEU A 136 2.11 -14.32 -7.09
C LEU A 136 2.73 -13.13 -6.32
N VAL A 137 3.54 -13.41 -5.29
CA VAL A 137 4.29 -12.38 -4.55
C VAL A 137 5.36 -11.75 -5.44
N ARG A 138 6.09 -12.55 -6.22
CA ARG A 138 7.07 -12.06 -7.20
C ARG A 138 6.41 -11.15 -8.23
N ASP A 139 5.26 -11.55 -8.78
CA ASP A 139 4.54 -10.77 -9.77
C ASP A 139 4.10 -9.42 -9.18
N ALA A 140 3.54 -9.43 -7.96
CA ALA A 140 3.16 -8.21 -7.25
C ALA A 140 4.34 -7.26 -6.98
N LEU A 141 5.50 -7.79 -6.60
CA LEU A 141 6.73 -7.01 -6.44
C LEU A 141 7.22 -6.46 -7.79
N GLY A 142 7.09 -7.23 -8.87
CA GLY A 142 7.46 -6.85 -10.22
C GLY A 142 6.63 -5.70 -10.80
N TRP A 143 5.41 -5.49 -10.32
CA TRP A 143 4.57 -4.34 -10.72
C TRP A 143 4.99 -3.01 -10.09
N SER A 144 5.87 -3.03 -9.07
CA SER A 144 6.33 -1.79 -8.42
C SER A 144 7.50 -1.17 -9.18
N ASP A 145 7.42 0.14 -9.42
CA ASP A 145 8.51 0.91 -10.03
C ASP A 145 9.73 1.08 -9.12
N PHE A 146 9.56 0.86 -7.81
CA PHE A 146 10.55 1.22 -6.79
C PHE A 146 11.36 0.04 -6.28
N ILE A 147 10.89 -1.18 -6.54
CA ILE A 147 11.45 -2.43 -6.01
C ILE A 147 11.99 -3.26 -7.16
N CYS A 148 13.25 -3.67 -7.07
CA CYS A 148 13.82 -4.70 -7.93
C CYS A 148 13.70 -6.05 -7.19
N CYS A 149 12.93 -7.00 -7.75
CA CYS A 149 12.74 -8.31 -7.15
C CYS A 149 13.68 -9.34 -7.79
N THR A 150 14.38 -10.11 -6.96
CA THR A 150 15.16 -11.26 -7.41
C THR A 150 14.68 -12.53 -6.72
N ASP A 151 14.40 -13.57 -7.51
CA ASP A 151 13.98 -14.87 -6.99
C ASP A 151 15.23 -15.68 -6.59
N LEU A 152 15.50 -15.80 -5.30
CA LEU A 152 16.71 -16.46 -4.80
C LEU A 152 16.65 -17.98 -4.97
N ARG A 153 15.45 -18.54 -5.11
CA ARG A 153 15.23 -19.98 -5.33
C ARG A 153 15.77 -20.46 -6.68
N LEU A 154 15.88 -19.53 -7.63
CA LEU A 154 16.30 -19.81 -9.01
C LEU A 154 17.77 -19.50 -9.26
N ARG A 155 18.53 -19.07 -8.25
CA ARG A 155 19.92 -18.61 -8.40
C ARG A 155 20.89 -19.47 -7.60
N ALA A 156 21.90 -20.01 -8.29
CA ALA A 156 23.01 -20.72 -7.67
C ALA A 156 23.90 -19.77 -6.83
N GLU A 157 24.09 -18.54 -7.32
CA GLU A 157 24.82 -17.48 -6.63
C GLU A 157 23.85 -16.30 -6.38
N PRO A 158 23.26 -16.21 -5.18
CA PRO A 158 22.26 -15.19 -4.90
C PRO A 158 22.93 -13.80 -4.84
N PRO A 159 22.36 -12.78 -5.51
CA PRO A 159 22.87 -11.41 -5.41
C PRO A 159 22.67 -10.87 -3.99
N GLU A 160 23.47 -9.88 -3.66
CA GLU A 160 23.40 -9.20 -2.38
C GLU A 160 22.09 -8.37 -2.28
N CYS A 161 21.12 -8.84 -1.48
CA CYS A 161 19.82 -8.18 -1.32
C CYS A 161 19.78 -7.20 -0.13
N ASP A 162 18.94 -6.16 -0.23
CA ASP A 162 18.67 -5.18 0.82
C ASP A 162 17.66 -5.70 1.85
N LEU A 163 16.60 -6.36 1.37
CA LEU A 163 15.61 -7.05 2.20
C LEU A 163 15.35 -8.45 1.66
N LEU A 164 14.86 -9.32 2.53
CA LEU A 164 14.33 -10.62 2.14
C LEU A 164 12.81 -10.66 2.38
N VAL A 165 12.10 -11.25 1.42
CA VAL A 165 10.69 -11.64 1.56
C VAL A 165 10.66 -13.15 1.69
N CYS A 166 10.20 -13.64 2.83
CA CYS A 166 10.06 -15.06 3.11
C CYS A 166 8.60 -15.47 3.00
N VAL A 167 8.29 -16.41 2.12
CA VAL A 167 6.93 -16.99 1.97
C VAL A 167 6.90 -18.35 2.64
N HIS A 168 5.94 -18.56 3.53
CA HIS A 168 5.72 -19.81 4.23
C HIS A 168 4.28 -20.27 3.99
N VAL A 169 4.10 -21.57 3.72
CA VAL A 169 2.77 -22.18 3.61
C VAL A 169 2.73 -23.39 4.53
N LEU A 170 1.79 -23.41 5.46
CA LEU A 170 1.63 -24.48 6.43
C LEU A 170 0.21 -25.07 6.34
N PRO A 171 0.05 -26.40 6.36
CA PRO A 171 -1.25 -27.02 6.55
C PRO A 171 -1.76 -26.78 7.97
N VAL A 172 -3.03 -26.44 8.12
CA VAL A 172 -3.69 -26.23 9.41
C VAL A 172 -5.10 -26.80 9.32
N GLY A 173 -5.28 -28.03 9.80
CA GLY A 173 -6.54 -28.76 9.64
C GLY A 173 -6.97 -28.85 8.17
N GLY A 174 -8.19 -28.38 7.87
CA GLY A 174 -8.74 -28.30 6.50
C GLY A 174 -8.31 -27.07 5.68
N SER A 175 -7.35 -26.27 6.16
CA SER A 175 -6.93 -25.01 5.55
C SER A 175 -5.42 -24.94 5.37
N LEU A 176 -4.95 -24.01 4.54
CA LEU A 176 -3.55 -23.61 4.44
C LEU A 176 -3.38 -22.22 5.07
N GLU A 177 -2.41 -22.07 5.96
CA GLU A 177 -1.94 -20.75 6.39
C GLU A 177 -0.80 -20.31 5.49
N ILE A 178 -1.02 -19.22 4.76
CA ILE A 178 -0.01 -18.55 3.95
C ILE A 178 0.52 -17.38 4.76
N SER A 179 1.82 -17.38 5.06
CA SER A 179 2.51 -16.30 5.76
C SER A 179 3.57 -15.65 4.88
N VAL A 180 3.67 -14.33 4.98
CA VAL A 180 4.75 -13.55 4.37
C VAL A 180 5.45 -12.76 5.48
N ALA A 181 6.77 -12.86 5.52
CA ALA A 181 7.63 -12.10 6.42
C ALA A 181 8.62 -11.25 5.63
N LEU A 182 8.87 -10.04 6.13
CA LEU A 182 9.92 -9.13 5.68
C LEU A 182 11.07 -9.22 6.67
N ASP A 183 12.22 -9.60 6.16
CA ASP A 183 13.44 -9.80 6.91
C ASP A 183 14.53 -8.82 6.46
N ASP A 184 15.25 -8.29 7.44
CA ASP A 184 16.30 -7.27 7.28
C ASP A 184 17.54 -7.74 8.04
N ALA A 185 18.50 -8.31 7.31
CA ALA A 185 19.69 -8.93 7.88
C ALA A 185 19.34 -9.87 9.05
N GLY A 186 18.33 -10.72 8.84
CA GLY A 186 17.82 -11.68 9.81
C GLY A 186 16.81 -11.12 10.81
N ARG A 187 16.60 -9.81 10.90
CA ARG A 187 15.55 -9.27 11.77
C ARG A 187 14.21 -9.25 11.03
N CYS A 188 13.20 -9.94 11.58
CA CYS A 188 11.83 -9.84 11.08
C CYS A 188 11.24 -8.45 11.37
N LEU A 189 11.15 -7.61 10.34
CA LEU A 189 10.58 -6.25 10.43
C LEU A 189 9.05 -6.27 10.43
N TRP A 190 8.47 -7.25 9.76
CA TRP A 190 7.02 -7.37 9.61
C TRP A 190 6.66 -8.78 9.17
N SER A 191 5.55 -9.30 9.66
CA SER A 191 4.97 -10.54 9.17
C SER A 191 3.45 -10.50 9.25
N ARG A 192 2.81 -11.16 8.29
CA ARG A 192 1.35 -11.33 8.25
C ARG A 192 1.01 -12.69 7.65
N SER A 193 -0.13 -13.23 8.05
CA SER A 193 -0.69 -14.45 7.48
C SER A 193 -2.13 -14.29 7.02
N VAL A 194 -2.53 -15.15 6.11
CA VAL A 194 -3.91 -15.35 5.64
C VAL A 194 -4.20 -16.84 5.61
N GLN A 195 -5.43 -17.22 5.97
CA GLN A 195 -5.89 -18.60 5.86
C GLN A 195 -6.77 -18.75 4.63
N VAL A 196 -6.53 -19.82 3.88
CA VAL A 196 -7.33 -20.22 2.72
C VAL A 196 -7.72 -21.69 2.87
N PRO A 197 -8.90 -22.11 2.38
CA PRO A 197 -9.28 -23.52 2.36
C PRO A 197 -8.22 -24.39 1.66
N ASN A 198 -8.00 -25.61 2.16
CA ASN A 198 -7.11 -26.59 1.55
C ASN A 198 -7.90 -27.60 0.69
N ASP A 199 -8.82 -27.10 -0.13
CA ASP A 199 -9.64 -27.90 -1.04
C ASP A 199 -9.24 -27.65 -2.50
N LYS A 200 -9.97 -28.22 -3.45
CA LYS A 200 -9.63 -28.13 -4.88
C LYS A 200 -9.80 -26.71 -5.46
N ASP A 201 -10.42 -25.80 -4.72
CA ASP A 201 -10.88 -24.50 -5.22
C ASP A 201 -9.93 -23.36 -4.79
N LEU A 202 -8.68 -23.68 -4.42
CA LEU A 202 -7.66 -22.69 -4.06
C LEU A 202 -7.46 -21.59 -5.13
N ALA A 203 -7.68 -21.93 -6.40
CA ALA A 203 -7.62 -20.97 -7.51
C ALA A 203 -8.66 -19.84 -7.37
N ASP A 204 -9.82 -20.11 -6.76
CA ASP A 204 -10.85 -19.10 -6.50
C ASP A 204 -10.40 -18.07 -5.46
N HIS A 205 -9.35 -18.38 -4.70
CA HIS A 205 -8.71 -17.48 -3.75
C HIS A 205 -7.49 -16.72 -4.32
N ARG A 206 -7.19 -16.86 -5.62
CA ARG A 206 -6.06 -16.18 -6.27
C ARG A 206 -6.05 -14.68 -5.99
N ASP A 207 -7.20 -14.04 -6.12
CA ASP A 207 -7.33 -12.59 -5.94
C ASP A 207 -7.09 -12.16 -4.48
N ALA A 208 -7.55 -12.95 -3.51
CA ALA A 208 -7.28 -12.70 -2.10
C ALA A 208 -5.78 -12.83 -1.77
N ILE A 209 -5.09 -13.79 -2.40
CA ILE A 209 -3.65 -14.00 -2.22
C ILE A 209 -2.84 -12.89 -2.90
N LEU A 210 -3.22 -12.47 -4.11
CA LEU A 210 -2.59 -11.34 -4.78
C LEU A 210 -2.79 -10.02 -4.04
N GLU A 211 -3.99 -9.80 -3.50
CA GLU A 211 -4.24 -8.66 -2.63
C GLU A 211 -3.32 -8.68 -1.39
N PHE A 212 -3.17 -9.87 -0.79
CA PHE A 212 -2.28 -10.08 0.33
C PHE A 212 -0.80 -9.85 -0.04
N ALA A 213 -0.37 -10.27 -1.23
CA ALA A 213 0.94 -9.96 -1.78
C ALA A 213 1.14 -8.44 -1.95
N GLN A 214 0.14 -7.74 -2.49
CA GLN A 214 0.21 -6.29 -2.68
C GLN A 214 0.31 -5.52 -1.35
N ILE A 215 -0.30 -6.01 -0.27
CA ILE A 215 -0.12 -5.43 1.07
C ILE A 215 1.37 -5.49 1.47
N THR A 216 2.07 -6.57 1.11
CA THR A 216 3.51 -6.72 1.37
C THR A 216 4.31 -5.68 0.60
N VAL A 217 4.00 -5.49 -0.69
CA VAL A 217 4.61 -4.44 -1.53
C VAL A 217 4.46 -3.07 -0.88
N GLY A 218 3.23 -2.69 -0.49
CA GLY A 218 2.97 -1.41 0.16
C GLY A 218 3.71 -1.27 1.51
N ARG A 219 3.94 -2.36 2.23
CA ARG A 219 4.75 -2.34 3.46
C ARG A 219 6.23 -2.10 3.16
N ILE A 220 6.78 -2.74 2.13
CA ILE A 220 8.16 -2.52 1.68
C ILE A 220 8.34 -1.06 1.24
N GLU A 221 7.42 -0.55 0.41
CA GLU A 221 7.48 0.85 -0.05
C GLU A 221 7.45 1.85 1.12
N GLY A 222 6.67 1.58 2.16
CA GLY A 222 6.64 2.40 3.36
C GLY A 222 7.92 2.37 4.21
N LEU A 223 8.79 1.38 4.00
CA LEU A 223 10.11 1.28 4.66
C LEU A 223 11.22 1.98 3.86
N LEU A 224 10.99 2.30 2.57
CA LEU A 224 12.00 2.92 1.70
C LEU A 224 12.65 4.19 2.30
N PRO A 225 11.91 5.16 2.89
CA PRO A 225 12.54 6.33 3.50
C PRO A 225 13.53 5.97 4.62
N VAL A 226 13.20 4.96 5.42
CA VAL A 226 14.03 4.51 6.54
C VAL A 226 15.27 3.81 6.02
N LEU A 227 15.11 2.92 5.03
CA LEU A 227 16.23 2.16 4.44
C LEU A 227 17.20 3.06 3.70
N ALA A 228 16.70 4.08 3.00
CA ALA A 228 17.54 5.08 2.33
C ALA A 228 18.38 5.92 3.31
N GLY A 229 17.92 6.10 4.55
CA GLY A 229 18.62 6.90 5.56
C GLY A 229 19.74 6.18 6.31
N ARG A 230 19.94 4.87 6.13
CA ARG A 230 20.77 4.06 7.04
C ARG A 230 22.29 4.20 6.89
N ASN A 231 22.82 4.72 5.78
CA ASN A 231 24.28 4.61 5.52
C ASN A 231 24.92 5.71 4.64
N GLU A 232 24.31 6.88 4.44
CA GLU A 232 24.93 7.92 3.60
C GLU A 232 25.19 9.23 4.33
N ALA A 233 26.37 9.81 4.09
CA ALA A 233 26.69 11.16 4.53
C ALA A 233 25.78 12.18 3.81
N PRO A 234 25.21 13.18 4.52
CA PRO A 234 24.12 14.04 4.00
C PRO A 234 24.47 14.90 2.78
N ALA A 235 25.72 14.92 2.32
CA ALA A 235 26.21 15.83 1.28
C ALA A 235 26.23 15.26 -0.16
N LYS A 236 25.83 13.99 -0.38
CA LYS A 236 25.94 13.32 -1.69
C LYS A 236 24.69 12.54 -2.15
N GLN A 237 23.49 12.94 -1.73
CA GLN A 237 22.27 12.26 -2.17
C GLN A 237 21.80 12.75 -3.53
N GLU A 238 21.99 11.92 -4.56
CA GLU A 238 21.13 11.97 -5.74
C GLU A 238 19.73 11.46 -5.33
N PRO A 239 18.65 12.18 -5.67
CA PRO A 239 17.30 11.78 -5.32
C PRO A 239 16.94 10.49 -6.05
N LYS A 240 16.44 9.48 -5.32
CA LYS A 240 15.93 8.22 -5.89
C LYS A 240 14.50 8.37 -6.39
N LEU A 241 14.10 7.59 -7.40
CA LEU A 241 12.78 7.68 -8.05
C LEU A 241 11.62 7.69 -7.03
N PHE A 242 11.66 6.81 -6.03
CA PHE A 242 10.64 6.76 -4.98
C PHE A 242 10.48 8.11 -4.23
N HIS A 243 11.58 8.76 -3.86
CA HIS A 243 11.52 10.06 -3.18
C HIS A 243 10.92 11.13 -4.08
N VAL A 244 11.28 11.10 -5.36
CA VAL A 244 10.78 12.05 -6.35
C VAL A 244 9.28 11.86 -6.56
N VAL A 245 8.83 10.61 -6.71
CA VAL A 245 7.41 10.29 -6.87
C VAL A 245 6.61 10.58 -5.58
N ASP A 246 7.07 10.21 -4.38
CA ASP A 246 6.40 10.59 -3.12
C ASP A 246 6.17 12.11 -3.05
N ARG A 247 7.16 12.92 -3.48
CA ARG A 247 7.03 14.38 -3.55
C ARG A 247 5.98 14.87 -4.55
N LEU A 248 5.81 14.22 -5.70
CA LEU A 248 4.71 14.55 -6.64
C LEU A 248 3.34 14.45 -5.97
N PHE A 249 3.14 13.45 -5.11
CA PHE A 249 1.84 13.17 -4.49
C PHE A 249 1.62 13.90 -3.16
N THR A 250 2.57 14.75 -2.73
CA THR A 250 2.38 15.65 -1.58
C THR A 250 1.38 16.77 -1.84
N MET A 251 1.12 17.07 -3.12
CA MET A 251 0.27 18.18 -3.58
C MET A 251 0.71 19.56 -3.08
N ARG A 252 2.00 19.73 -2.75
CA ARG A 252 2.59 21.04 -2.46
C ARG A 252 3.23 21.60 -3.74
N PRO A 253 2.89 22.82 -4.17
CA PRO A 253 3.41 23.40 -5.41
C PRO A 253 4.95 23.42 -5.53
N ALA A 254 5.67 23.56 -4.40
CA ALA A 254 7.13 23.51 -4.40
C ALA A 254 7.66 22.08 -4.60
N ASP A 255 7.03 21.10 -3.95
CA ASP A 255 7.44 19.68 -4.05
C ASP A 255 7.13 19.12 -5.45
N VAL A 256 5.99 19.48 -6.04
CA VAL A 256 5.63 19.07 -7.42
C VAL A 256 6.62 19.65 -8.43
N ARG A 257 6.99 20.94 -8.31
CA ARG A 257 7.97 21.56 -9.21
C ARG A 257 9.35 20.92 -9.08
N TRP A 258 9.84 20.78 -7.85
CA TRP A 258 11.11 20.12 -7.58
C TRP A 258 11.13 18.69 -8.15
N ALA A 259 10.04 17.94 -7.95
CA ALA A 259 9.96 16.57 -8.43
C ALA A 259 9.94 16.50 -9.97
N ALA A 260 9.20 17.41 -10.64
CA ALA A 260 9.18 17.47 -12.10
C ALA A 260 10.57 17.78 -12.68
N GLU A 261 11.26 18.80 -12.14
CA GLU A 261 12.63 19.16 -12.54
C GLU A 261 13.62 18.02 -12.31
N THR A 262 13.46 17.31 -11.19
CA THR A 262 14.33 16.18 -10.84
C THR A 262 14.10 14.99 -11.76
N LEU A 263 12.84 14.67 -12.11
CA LEU A 263 12.50 13.58 -13.02
C LEU A 263 13.09 13.79 -14.42
N ASP A 264 13.21 15.03 -14.89
CA ASP A 264 13.79 15.33 -16.21
C ASP A 264 15.26 14.84 -16.33
N GLY A 265 15.96 14.62 -15.20
CA GLY A 265 17.32 14.07 -15.15
C GLY A 265 17.43 12.53 -15.15
N PHE A 266 16.32 11.78 -15.14
CA PHE A 266 16.32 10.31 -15.01
C PHE A 266 16.52 9.55 -16.35
N SER A 267 17.29 10.10 -17.31
CA SER A 267 17.27 9.63 -18.72
C SER A 267 17.91 8.26 -19.03
N ASP A 268 18.75 7.70 -18.16
CA ASP A 268 19.52 6.45 -18.41
C ASP A 268 19.21 5.33 -17.38
N HIS A 269 17.99 4.79 -17.39
CA HIS A 269 17.56 3.81 -16.39
C HIS A 269 16.85 2.61 -17.01
N GLU A 270 17.03 1.43 -16.40
CA GLU A 270 16.35 0.16 -16.76
C GLU A 270 14.81 0.25 -16.76
N ASN A 271 14.24 1.28 -16.12
CA ASN A 271 12.78 1.49 -16.04
C ASN A 271 12.31 2.74 -16.83
N LEU A 272 12.86 2.93 -18.04
CA LEU A 272 12.61 4.12 -18.86
C LEU A 272 11.12 4.38 -19.14
N ALA A 273 10.31 3.34 -19.39
CA ALA A 273 8.88 3.50 -19.63
C ALA A 273 8.17 4.15 -18.43
N SER A 274 8.40 3.64 -17.21
CA SER A 274 7.83 4.22 -16.00
C SER A 274 8.34 5.64 -15.72
N ILE A 275 9.62 5.92 -15.99
CA ILE A 275 10.18 7.27 -15.81
C ILE A 275 9.51 8.26 -16.76
N LEU A 276 9.38 7.93 -18.04
CA LEU A 276 8.66 8.75 -19.03
C LEU A 276 7.20 8.97 -18.60
N ALA A 277 6.55 7.93 -18.07
CA ALA A 277 5.20 8.04 -17.53
C ALA A 277 5.14 9.00 -16.34
N TRP A 278 6.06 8.90 -15.37
CA TRP A 278 6.12 9.80 -14.23
C TRP A 278 6.45 11.25 -14.62
N GLN A 279 7.35 11.45 -15.60
CA GLN A 279 7.60 12.76 -16.19
C GLN A 279 6.32 13.33 -16.79
N GLY A 280 5.61 12.55 -17.63
CA GLY A 280 4.33 12.97 -18.22
C GLY A 280 3.26 13.30 -17.18
N PHE A 281 3.16 12.47 -16.13
CA PHE A 281 2.28 12.71 -14.99
C PHE A 281 2.61 14.02 -14.26
N SER A 282 3.90 14.34 -14.07
CA SER A 282 4.33 15.60 -13.44
C SER A 282 3.90 16.82 -14.25
N LYS A 283 4.07 16.81 -15.59
CA LYS A 283 3.63 17.90 -16.48
C LYS A 283 2.11 18.04 -16.45
N MET A 284 1.38 16.93 -16.38
CA MET A 284 -0.08 16.92 -16.21
C MET A 284 -0.52 17.55 -14.87
N LEU A 285 0.11 17.20 -13.74
CA LEU A 285 -0.20 17.80 -12.44
C LEU A 285 0.09 19.31 -12.43
N MET A 286 1.24 19.73 -12.97
CA MET A 286 1.58 21.14 -13.07
C MET A 286 0.55 21.93 -13.91
N ASN A 287 -0.01 21.31 -14.97
CA ASN A 287 -1.08 21.90 -15.75
C ASN A 287 -2.37 22.07 -14.94
N GLY A 288 -2.81 21.01 -14.26
CA GLY A 288 -4.05 20.98 -13.48
C GLY A 288 -4.04 21.95 -12.30
N GLU A 289 -2.91 22.05 -11.61
CA GLU A 289 -2.69 22.95 -10.47
C GLU A 289 -2.30 24.39 -10.87
N ARG A 290 -2.30 24.71 -12.19
CA ARG A 290 -1.92 26.02 -12.74
C ARG A 290 -0.52 26.49 -12.28
N LEU A 291 0.42 25.56 -12.16
CA LEU A 291 1.80 25.82 -11.72
C LEU A 291 2.74 26.20 -12.86
N VAL A 292 2.25 26.23 -14.10
CA VAL A 292 2.99 26.60 -15.32
C VAL A 292 2.32 27.77 -16.04
N ALA A 293 3.14 28.65 -16.62
CA ALA A 293 2.67 29.81 -17.38
C ALA A 293 2.03 29.39 -18.71
N ASP A 294 2.69 28.49 -19.46
CA ASP A 294 2.16 27.95 -20.72
C ASP A 294 1.56 26.55 -20.50
N ARG A 295 0.24 26.53 -20.28
CA ARG A 295 -0.54 25.30 -20.13
C ARG A 295 -0.67 24.51 -21.43
N ALA A 296 -0.63 25.15 -22.59
CA ALA A 296 -0.73 24.43 -23.86
C ALA A 296 0.55 23.63 -24.13
N ALA A 297 1.71 24.24 -23.88
CA ALA A 297 3.00 23.57 -23.97
C ALA A 297 3.11 22.39 -23.00
N ALA A 298 2.80 22.58 -21.70
CA ALA A 298 2.86 21.52 -20.71
C ALA A 298 1.93 20.33 -21.05
N ARG A 299 0.75 20.61 -21.63
CA ARG A 299 -0.16 19.55 -22.11
C ARG A 299 0.43 18.77 -23.28
N SER A 300 1.05 19.47 -24.24
CA SER A 300 1.69 18.85 -25.39
C SER A 300 2.86 17.97 -24.97
N GLU A 301 3.69 18.46 -24.05
CA GLU A 301 4.82 17.74 -23.49
C GLU A 301 4.38 16.50 -22.71
N ALA A 302 3.37 16.62 -21.84
CA ALA A 302 2.78 15.48 -21.12
C ALA A 302 2.33 14.38 -22.10
N MET A 303 1.62 14.76 -23.16
CA MET A 303 1.15 13.82 -24.18
C MET A 303 2.31 13.11 -24.89
N HIS A 304 3.37 13.84 -25.22
CA HIS A 304 4.54 13.28 -25.89
C HIS A 304 5.27 12.26 -24.99
N LEU A 305 5.50 12.60 -23.72
CA LEU A 305 6.14 11.73 -22.73
C LEU A 305 5.34 10.44 -22.49
N ILE A 306 4.02 10.57 -22.27
CA ILE A 306 3.13 9.42 -22.05
C ILE A 306 3.09 8.51 -23.27
N ARG A 307 3.02 9.07 -24.48
CA ARG A 307 3.07 8.28 -25.71
C ARG A 307 4.39 7.55 -25.85
N ASN A 308 5.51 8.20 -25.54
CA ASN A 308 6.82 7.56 -25.60
C ASN A 308 6.96 6.45 -24.56
N ALA A 309 6.42 6.62 -23.35
CA ALA A 309 6.38 5.57 -22.34
C ALA A 309 5.71 4.29 -22.88
N LEU A 310 4.54 4.42 -23.50
CA LEU A 310 3.81 3.30 -24.12
C LEU A 310 4.53 2.73 -25.36
N ASN A 311 5.28 3.54 -26.10
CA ASN A 311 6.09 3.04 -27.22
C ASN A 311 7.29 2.21 -26.72
N VAL A 312 7.87 2.56 -25.58
CA VAL A 312 8.99 1.82 -24.96
C VAL A 312 8.49 0.49 -24.42
N ASP A 313 7.38 0.50 -23.69
CA ASP A 313 6.73 -0.71 -23.19
C ASP A 313 5.20 -0.53 -23.17
N PRO A 314 4.48 -1.14 -24.13
CA PRO A 314 3.01 -1.06 -24.20
C PRO A 314 2.30 -1.73 -23.02
N MET A 315 2.97 -2.64 -22.31
CA MET A 315 2.41 -3.37 -21.17
C MET A 315 2.85 -2.79 -19.81
N ASN A 316 3.61 -1.69 -19.82
CA ASN A 316 4.01 -1.05 -18.58
C ASN A 316 2.79 -0.50 -17.82
N THR A 317 2.53 -1.06 -16.63
CA THR A 317 1.34 -0.74 -15.84
C THR A 317 1.28 0.74 -15.46
N THR A 318 2.41 1.36 -15.11
CA THR A 318 2.47 2.78 -14.76
C THR A 318 2.17 3.66 -15.99
N ALA A 319 2.74 3.34 -17.15
CA ALA A 319 2.48 4.06 -18.39
C ALA A 319 1.00 3.99 -18.79
N LEU A 320 0.39 2.80 -18.77
CA LEU A 320 -1.04 2.61 -19.03
C LEU A 320 -1.90 3.40 -18.03
N THR A 321 -1.55 3.36 -16.75
CA THR A 321 -2.30 4.06 -15.68
C THR A 321 -2.22 5.58 -15.85
N VAL A 322 -1.04 6.13 -16.12
CA VAL A 322 -0.86 7.57 -16.37
C VAL A 322 -1.57 7.98 -17.66
N ALA A 323 -1.50 7.17 -18.71
CA ALA A 323 -2.18 7.44 -19.97
C ALA A 323 -3.70 7.50 -19.77
N SER A 324 -4.27 6.52 -19.06
CA SER A 324 -5.69 6.52 -18.68
C SER A 324 -6.06 7.81 -17.93
N HIS A 325 -5.29 8.20 -16.91
CA HIS A 325 -5.56 9.40 -16.16
C HIS A 325 -5.47 10.67 -17.02
N TYR A 326 -4.49 10.76 -17.92
CA TYR A 326 -4.36 11.89 -18.84
C TYR A 326 -5.56 11.98 -19.80
N GLN A 327 -6.03 10.87 -20.35
CA GLN A 327 -7.21 10.85 -21.20
C GLN A 327 -8.46 11.31 -20.42
N ALA A 328 -8.64 10.81 -19.20
CA ALA A 328 -9.77 11.13 -18.35
C ALA A 328 -9.77 12.60 -17.88
N PHE A 329 -8.63 13.09 -17.41
CA PHE A 329 -8.51 14.38 -16.73
C PHE A 329 -8.30 15.54 -17.71
N ILE A 330 -7.41 15.36 -18.70
CA ILE A 330 -6.99 16.43 -19.61
C ILE A 330 -7.75 16.41 -20.93
N LYS A 331 -8.02 15.22 -21.49
CA LYS A 331 -8.72 15.09 -22.78
C LYS A 331 -10.23 14.95 -22.62
N ARG A 332 -10.70 14.55 -21.43
CA ARG A 332 -12.09 14.20 -21.14
C ARG A 332 -12.63 13.09 -22.07
N ASP A 333 -11.73 12.27 -22.61
CA ASP A 333 -12.08 11.07 -23.37
C ASP A 333 -12.22 9.90 -22.39
N LEU A 334 -13.39 9.81 -21.76
CA LEU A 334 -13.65 8.81 -20.72
C LEU A 334 -13.73 7.39 -21.28
N ALA A 335 -14.11 7.22 -22.55
CA ALA A 335 -14.16 5.92 -23.20
C ALA A 335 -12.77 5.34 -23.37
N TYR A 336 -11.86 6.08 -24.03
CA TYR A 336 -10.51 5.60 -24.24
C TYR A 336 -9.71 5.49 -22.93
N ALA A 337 -9.97 6.39 -21.98
CA ALA A 337 -9.39 6.28 -20.64
C ALA A 337 -9.81 4.98 -19.92
N ARG A 338 -11.04 4.49 -20.14
CA ARG A 338 -11.53 3.25 -19.56
C ARG A 338 -10.83 2.03 -20.16
N ASP A 339 -10.65 2.00 -21.48
CA ASP A 339 -9.91 0.92 -22.17
C ASP A 339 -8.49 0.77 -21.61
N LEU A 340 -7.75 1.89 -21.52
CA LEU A 340 -6.39 1.91 -20.94
C LEU A 340 -6.38 1.49 -19.46
N SER A 341 -7.41 1.86 -18.71
CA SER A 341 -7.56 1.45 -17.31
C SER A 341 -7.85 -0.05 -17.19
N ASP A 342 -8.64 -0.63 -18.10
CA ASP A 342 -8.94 -2.06 -18.11
C ASP A 342 -7.67 -2.86 -18.43
N GLU A 343 -6.85 -2.40 -19.38
CA GLU A 343 -5.54 -3.00 -19.69
C GLU A 343 -4.59 -2.95 -18.48
N ALA A 344 -4.47 -1.79 -17.80
CA ALA A 344 -3.62 -1.67 -16.61
C ALA A 344 -4.06 -2.61 -15.48
N LEU A 345 -5.38 -2.72 -15.24
CA LEU A 345 -5.94 -3.58 -14.20
C LEU A 345 -5.92 -5.07 -14.56
N ALA A 346 -5.90 -5.43 -15.85
CA ALA A 346 -5.70 -6.81 -16.27
C ALA A 346 -4.29 -7.31 -15.93
N ILE A 347 -3.29 -6.43 -15.99
CA ILE A 347 -1.89 -6.73 -15.64
C ILE A 347 -1.68 -6.70 -14.14
N ALA A 348 -2.09 -5.61 -13.48
CA ALA A 348 -1.89 -5.38 -12.05
C ALA A 348 -3.22 -5.09 -11.33
N PRO A 349 -4.06 -6.12 -11.10
CA PRO A 349 -5.41 -5.96 -10.57
C PRO A 349 -5.46 -5.34 -9.17
N PHE A 350 -4.37 -5.40 -8.41
CA PHE A 350 -4.28 -4.83 -7.08
C PHE A 350 -3.39 -3.59 -7.01
N SER A 351 -2.92 -3.04 -8.14
CA SER A 351 -2.17 -1.79 -8.13
C SER A 351 -2.99 -0.66 -7.48
N PRO A 352 -2.53 -0.06 -6.36
CA PRO A 352 -3.25 1.03 -5.71
C PRO A 352 -3.46 2.22 -6.64
N PHE A 353 -2.48 2.50 -7.50
CA PHE A 353 -2.54 3.62 -8.44
C PHE A 353 -3.55 3.37 -9.55
N ALA A 354 -3.50 2.20 -10.20
CA ALA A 354 -4.46 1.86 -11.25
C ALA A 354 -5.90 1.84 -10.73
N ARG A 355 -6.11 1.33 -9.52
CA ARG A 355 -7.42 1.34 -8.85
C ARG A 355 -7.90 2.76 -8.56
N ASP A 356 -7.03 3.66 -8.14
CA ASP A 356 -7.40 5.06 -7.88
C ASP A 356 -7.71 5.84 -9.16
N VAL A 357 -6.94 5.61 -10.22
CA VAL A 357 -7.23 6.20 -11.54
C VAL A 357 -8.59 5.72 -12.05
N ARG A 358 -8.91 4.43 -11.91
CA ARG A 358 -10.25 3.93 -12.25
C ARG A 358 -11.34 4.55 -11.38
N ALA A 359 -11.14 4.67 -10.07
CA ALA A 359 -12.08 5.34 -9.19
C ALA A 359 -12.34 6.81 -9.61
N THR A 360 -11.26 7.52 -9.96
CA THR A 360 -11.31 8.90 -10.42
C THR A 360 -12.01 9.04 -11.77
N LEU A 361 -11.76 8.14 -12.71
CA LEU A 361 -12.46 8.06 -14.00
C LEU A 361 -13.97 7.90 -13.80
N GLU A 362 -14.39 6.92 -13.01
CA GLU A 362 -15.82 6.68 -12.75
C GLU A 362 -16.46 7.86 -12.01
N LEU A 363 -15.70 8.56 -11.14
CA LEU A 363 -16.16 9.81 -10.53
C LEU A 363 -16.39 10.91 -11.58
N TYR A 364 -15.49 11.07 -12.57
CA TYR A 364 -15.67 12.03 -13.67
C TYR A 364 -16.89 11.70 -14.52
N ASP A 365 -17.22 10.42 -14.67
CA ASP A 365 -18.41 9.92 -15.37
C ASP A 365 -19.68 9.92 -14.49
N ASN A 366 -19.60 10.44 -13.26
CA ASN A 366 -20.68 10.44 -12.26
C ASN A 366 -21.15 9.02 -11.81
N ASN A 367 -20.38 7.98 -12.10
CA ASN A 367 -20.68 6.60 -11.75
C ASN A 367 -20.12 6.23 -10.36
N LEU A 368 -20.76 6.73 -9.30
CA LEU A 368 -20.31 6.49 -7.92
C LEU A 368 -20.36 5.01 -7.52
N GLU A 369 -21.32 4.25 -8.05
CA GLU A 369 -21.47 2.83 -7.75
C GLU A 369 -20.21 2.06 -8.16
N ALA A 370 -19.66 2.34 -9.34
CA ALA A 370 -18.39 1.79 -9.78
C ALA A 370 -17.18 2.44 -9.09
N ALA A 371 -17.22 3.74 -8.78
CA ALA A 371 -16.07 4.45 -8.18
C ALA A 371 -15.73 3.94 -6.76
N VAL A 372 -16.74 3.69 -5.93
CA VAL A 372 -16.59 3.31 -4.51
C VAL A 372 -15.72 2.06 -4.28
N PRO A 373 -15.96 0.90 -4.92
CA PRO A 373 -15.15 -0.30 -4.69
C PRO A 373 -13.69 -0.07 -5.08
N HIS A 374 -13.43 0.63 -6.19
CA HIS A 374 -12.07 0.94 -6.64
C HIS A 374 -11.33 1.84 -5.64
N ALA A 375 -11.95 2.92 -5.17
CA ALA A 375 -11.35 3.82 -4.17
C ALA A 375 -11.04 3.10 -2.85
N ARG A 376 -11.93 2.21 -2.40
CA ARG A 376 -11.73 1.43 -1.18
C ARG A 376 -10.52 0.50 -1.28
N ILE A 377 -10.37 -0.19 -2.42
CA ILE A 377 -9.21 -1.06 -2.67
C ILE A 377 -7.93 -0.21 -2.71
N ALA A 378 -7.92 0.88 -3.47
CA ALA A 378 -6.77 1.78 -3.59
C ALA A 378 -6.28 2.29 -2.23
N MET A 379 -7.17 2.87 -1.42
CA MET A 379 -6.83 3.39 -0.09
C MET A 379 -6.34 2.30 0.87
N ARG A 380 -6.94 1.09 0.80
CA ARG A 380 -6.55 -0.02 1.68
C ARG A 380 -5.15 -0.51 1.36
N LEU A 381 -4.81 -0.65 0.08
CA LEU A 381 -3.53 -1.18 -0.38
C LEU A 381 -2.41 -0.13 -0.36
N GLY A 382 -2.71 1.13 -0.68
CA GLY A 382 -1.73 2.22 -0.73
C GLY A 382 -1.50 2.95 0.60
N ARG A 383 -1.98 2.43 1.73
CA ARG A 383 -1.95 3.12 3.05
C ARG A 383 -0.54 3.54 3.50
N SER A 384 0.46 2.74 3.16
CA SER A 384 1.86 2.95 3.57
C SER A 384 2.75 3.45 2.44
N GLY A 385 2.23 3.52 1.21
CA GLY A 385 2.99 3.84 0.01
C GLY A 385 3.15 5.35 -0.22
N PRO A 386 3.86 5.72 -1.31
CA PRO A 386 4.15 7.11 -1.65
C PRO A 386 2.88 7.87 -2.05
N LEU A 387 1.86 7.15 -2.53
CA LEU A 387 0.62 7.72 -3.06
C LEU A 387 -0.43 8.02 -1.98
N ARG A 388 -0.21 7.61 -0.71
CA ARG A 388 -1.25 7.55 0.34
C ARG A 388 -2.13 8.80 0.48
N HIS A 389 -1.55 10.00 0.37
CA HIS A 389 -2.28 11.27 0.49
C HIS A 389 -3.21 11.52 -0.70
N TYR A 390 -2.76 11.14 -1.89
CA TYR A 390 -3.52 11.27 -3.12
C TYR A 390 -4.72 10.31 -3.14
N LEU A 391 -4.47 9.03 -2.84
CA LEU A 391 -5.52 8.00 -2.79
C LEU A 391 -6.59 8.36 -1.73
N ALA A 392 -6.15 8.90 -0.58
CA ALA A 392 -7.07 9.36 0.46
C ALA A 392 -7.93 10.55 0.00
N ALA A 393 -7.39 11.45 -0.82
CA ALA A 393 -8.16 12.57 -1.35
C ALA A 393 -9.28 12.11 -2.30
N THR A 394 -8.97 11.20 -3.23
CA THR A 394 -9.97 10.55 -4.09
C THR A 394 -11.05 9.86 -3.25
N GLY A 395 -10.64 9.13 -2.21
CA GLY A 395 -11.55 8.51 -1.25
C GLY A 395 -12.48 9.50 -0.55
N VAL A 396 -11.98 10.65 -0.08
CA VAL A 396 -12.82 11.69 0.52
C VAL A 396 -13.85 12.23 -0.46
N MET A 397 -13.45 12.51 -1.71
CA MET A 397 -14.37 13.01 -2.73
C MET A 397 -15.51 12.02 -2.98
N ILE A 398 -15.18 10.73 -3.16
CA ILE A 398 -16.16 9.68 -3.42
C ILE A 398 -17.03 9.39 -2.19
N ASP A 399 -16.46 9.32 -0.98
CA ASP A 399 -17.22 9.12 0.26
C ASP A 399 -18.17 10.31 0.51
N THR A 400 -17.77 11.55 0.18
CA THR A 400 -18.65 12.72 0.25
C THR A 400 -19.87 12.56 -0.66
N LEU A 401 -19.65 12.21 -1.93
CA LEU A 401 -20.71 12.21 -2.93
C LEU A 401 -21.62 10.98 -2.84
N SER A 402 -21.11 9.87 -2.30
CA SER A 402 -21.89 8.66 -2.01
C SER A 402 -22.69 8.75 -0.70
N GLY A 403 -22.65 9.89 0.00
CA GLY A 403 -23.37 10.10 1.27
C GLY A 403 -22.67 9.48 2.49
N ALA A 404 -21.49 8.89 2.33
CA ALA A 404 -20.69 8.35 3.43
C ALA A 404 -19.94 9.46 4.20
N HIS A 405 -20.66 10.52 4.60
CA HIS A 405 -20.09 11.76 5.15
C HIS A 405 -19.20 11.53 6.38
N GLY A 406 -19.58 10.64 7.29
CA GLY A 406 -18.76 10.33 8.48
C GLY A 406 -17.38 9.77 8.14
N ARG A 407 -17.26 8.96 7.08
CA ARG A 407 -15.96 8.47 6.59
C ARG A 407 -15.17 9.59 5.91
N ALA A 408 -15.83 10.37 5.06
CA ALA A 408 -15.22 11.51 4.37
C ALA A 408 -14.61 12.51 5.39
N ILE A 409 -15.33 12.82 6.46
CA ILE A 409 -14.86 13.71 7.54
C ILE A 409 -13.69 13.07 8.31
N SER A 410 -13.80 11.79 8.71
CA SER A 410 -12.75 11.10 9.45
C SER A 410 -11.42 11.03 8.69
N VAL A 411 -11.46 10.65 7.41
CA VAL A 411 -10.28 10.60 6.53
C VAL A 411 -9.80 12.01 6.20
N GLY A 412 -10.71 12.93 5.87
CA GLY A 412 -10.41 14.31 5.53
C GLY A 412 -9.69 15.06 6.65
N ARG A 413 -10.13 14.91 7.91
CA ARG A 413 -9.45 15.51 9.07
C ARG A 413 -7.99 15.05 9.19
N ARG A 414 -7.73 13.74 9.09
CA ARG A 414 -6.37 13.20 9.14
C ARG A 414 -5.51 13.74 8.00
N LEU A 415 -6.06 13.76 6.79
CA LEU A 415 -5.36 14.25 5.61
C LEU A 415 -5.04 15.75 5.73
N LEU A 416 -5.97 16.57 6.22
CA LEU A 416 -5.75 18.01 6.39
C LEU A 416 -4.84 18.37 7.57
N CYS A 417 -4.69 17.50 8.58
CA CYS A 417 -3.64 17.67 9.59
C CYS A 417 -2.24 17.65 8.95
N GLU A 418 -2.03 16.75 7.98
CA GLU A 418 -0.75 16.63 7.27
C GLU A 418 -0.65 17.61 6.09
N ARG A 419 -1.79 17.94 5.46
CA ARG A 419 -1.93 18.77 4.26
C ARG A 419 -3.00 19.86 4.43
N PRO A 420 -2.75 20.94 5.19
CA PRO A 420 -3.80 21.90 5.58
C PRO A 420 -4.43 22.74 4.46
N ARG A 421 -3.90 22.70 3.24
CA ARG A 421 -4.33 23.54 2.12
C ARG A 421 -4.75 22.73 0.89
N PHE A 422 -5.19 21.49 1.09
CA PHE A 422 -5.54 20.61 -0.02
C PHE A 422 -6.97 20.87 -0.52
N LEU A 423 -7.13 21.80 -1.47
CA LEU A 423 -8.42 22.36 -1.88
C LEU A 423 -9.49 21.31 -2.29
N PRO A 424 -9.22 20.29 -3.12
CA PRO A 424 -10.21 19.27 -3.45
C PRO A 424 -10.83 18.62 -2.21
N VAL A 425 -10.00 18.24 -1.24
CA VAL A 425 -10.44 17.65 0.04
C VAL A 425 -11.25 18.66 0.84
N MET A 426 -10.77 19.89 0.97
CA MET A 426 -11.47 20.94 1.72
C MET A 426 -12.87 21.20 1.15
N ARG A 427 -13.01 21.33 -0.18
CA ARG A 427 -14.31 21.60 -0.85
C ARG A 427 -15.35 20.50 -0.56
N HIS A 428 -14.94 19.23 -0.66
CA HIS A 428 -15.83 18.09 -0.40
C HIS A 428 -16.11 17.91 1.10
N MET A 429 -15.11 18.18 1.95
CA MET A 429 -15.26 18.07 3.40
C MET A 429 -16.19 19.15 3.96
N VAL A 430 -16.16 20.40 3.45
CA VAL A 430 -17.15 21.44 3.84
C VAL A 430 -18.57 20.96 3.58
N ALA A 431 -18.82 20.38 2.40
CA ALA A 431 -20.14 19.87 2.05
C ALA A 431 -20.55 18.69 2.96
N SER A 432 -19.64 17.77 3.28
CA SER A 432 -19.93 16.66 4.20
C SER A 432 -20.20 17.13 5.64
N LEU A 433 -19.42 18.10 6.14
CA LEU A 433 -19.62 18.69 7.47
C LEU A 433 -20.99 19.37 7.56
N ALA A 434 -21.34 20.20 6.58
CA ALA A 434 -22.63 20.88 6.53
C ALA A 434 -23.80 19.88 6.44
N ALA A 435 -23.69 18.88 5.55
CA ALA A 435 -24.70 17.82 5.40
C ALA A 435 -24.87 16.95 6.67
N SER A 436 -23.83 16.82 7.48
CA SER A 436 -23.85 16.07 8.75
C SER A 436 -24.25 16.94 9.95
N GLY A 437 -24.50 18.24 9.76
CA GLY A 437 -24.86 19.19 10.83
C GLY A 437 -23.67 19.74 11.64
N GLU A 438 -22.42 19.44 11.26
CA GLU A 438 -21.20 19.93 11.92
C GLU A 438 -20.86 21.37 11.47
N MET A 439 -21.81 22.29 11.72
CA MET A 439 -21.81 23.63 11.11
C MET A 439 -20.66 24.55 11.54
N ASP A 440 -20.21 24.49 12.79
CA ASP A 440 -19.12 25.34 13.28
C ASP A 440 -17.80 25.05 12.54
N GLU A 441 -17.51 23.77 12.31
CA GLU A 441 -16.35 23.34 11.53
C GLU A 441 -16.55 23.63 10.05
N ALA A 442 -17.76 23.42 9.51
CA ALA A 442 -18.08 23.75 8.12
C ALA A 442 -17.83 25.23 7.81
N GLN A 443 -18.28 26.15 8.68
CA GLN A 443 -18.07 27.60 8.54
C GLN A 443 -16.60 27.97 8.64
N THR A 444 -15.86 27.37 9.57
CA THR A 444 -14.42 27.61 9.75
C THR A 444 -13.62 27.16 8.55
N LEU A 445 -13.94 25.97 8.02
CA LEU A 445 -13.30 25.45 6.83
C LEU A 445 -13.69 26.25 5.58
N ALA A 446 -14.95 26.64 5.41
CA ALA A 446 -15.41 27.49 4.30
C ALA A 446 -14.67 28.84 4.26
N ARG A 447 -14.49 29.50 5.41
CA ARG A 447 -13.67 30.73 5.52
C ARG A 447 -12.22 30.49 5.12
N SER A 448 -11.66 29.34 5.52
CA SER A 448 -10.30 28.96 5.16
C SER A 448 -10.15 28.72 3.65
N ILE A 449 -11.14 28.10 3.01
CA ILE A 449 -11.18 27.94 1.55
C ILE A 449 -11.27 29.29 0.86
N LYS A 450 -12.21 30.18 1.24
CA LYS A 450 -12.38 31.51 0.61
C LYS A 450 -11.10 32.36 0.63
N ARG A 451 -10.23 32.16 1.61
CA ARG A 451 -8.93 32.84 1.70
C ARG A 451 -7.90 32.34 0.68
N ILE A 452 -8.05 31.10 0.19
CA ILE A 452 -7.19 30.47 -0.81
C ILE A 452 -7.83 30.58 -2.21
N ASP A 453 -9.14 30.40 -2.27
CA ASP A 453 -9.98 30.39 -3.47
C ASP A 453 -11.17 31.35 -3.26
N PRO A 454 -11.03 32.64 -3.62
CA PRO A 454 -12.08 33.63 -3.44
C PRO A 454 -13.37 33.35 -4.23
N GLU A 455 -13.32 32.51 -5.26
CA GLU A 455 -14.48 32.12 -6.05
C GLU A 455 -15.32 31.03 -5.34
N PHE A 456 -14.82 30.42 -4.26
CA PHE A 456 -15.53 29.40 -3.52
C PHE A 456 -16.80 29.94 -2.85
N GLY A 457 -17.90 29.22 -3.07
CA GLY A 457 -19.24 29.56 -2.58
C GLY A 457 -19.91 30.69 -3.37
N THR A 458 -19.51 30.93 -4.62
CA THR A 458 -20.10 31.95 -5.50
C THR A 458 -20.63 31.32 -6.79
N GLU A 459 -21.35 32.08 -7.61
CA GLU A 459 -21.83 31.61 -8.93
C GLU A 459 -20.71 31.16 -9.87
N ALA A 460 -19.45 31.55 -9.65
CA ALA A 460 -18.33 31.00 -10.42
C ALA A 460 -18.23 29.46 -10.30
N MET A 461 -18.66 28.89 -9.17
CA MET A 461 -18.67 27.43 -8.94
C MET A 461 -19.63 26.68 -9.85
N THR A 462 -20.64 27.33 -10.43
CA THR A 462 -21.59 26.64 -11.34
C THR A 462 -21.03 26.49 -12.75
N ALA A 463 -19.94 27.19 -13.08
CA ALA A 463 -19.30 27.08 -14.38
C ALA A 463 -18.42 25.82 -14.49
N GLU A 464 -18.45 25.18 -15.66
CA GLU A 464 -17.65 23.98 -15.97
C GLU A 464 -16.14 24.19 -15.74
N ARG A 465 -15.65 25.42 -15.97
CA ARG A 465 -14.24 25.80 -15.76
C ARG A 465 -13.78 25.75 -14.30
N TYR A 466 -14.70 25.78 -13.35
CA TYR A 466 -14.35 25.76 -11.93
C TYR A 466 -13.94 24.33 -11.51
N PRO A 467 -12.82 24.15 -10.77
CA PRO A 467 -12.13 22.87 -10.61
C PRO A 467 -12.86 21.92 -9.62
N LEU A 468 -13.96 21.36 -10.09
CA LEU A 468 -14.67 20.24 -9.48
C LEU A 468 -14.61 19.04 -10.43
N PRO A 469 -14.52 17.80 -9.89
CA PRO A 469 -14.20 16.64 -10.70
C PRO A 469 -15.35 16.22 -11.63
N SER A 470 -16.59 16.50 -11.25
CA SER A 470 -17.79 16.06 -11.99
C SER A 470 -18.99 16.98 -11.76
N GLU A 471 -20.03 16.83 -12.59
CA GLU A 471 -21.28 17.58 -12.45
C GLU A 471 -22.02 17.20 -11.15
N LEU A 472 -21.92 15.93 -10.75
CA LEU A 472 -22.43 15.48 -9.46
C LEU A 472 -21.77 16.24 -8.30
N SER A 473 -20.45 16.45 -8.36
CA SER A 473 -19.73 17.24 -7.35
C SER A 473 -20.19 18.69 -7.33
N ARG A 474 -20.38 19.27 -8.52
CA ARG A 474 -20.83 20.65 -8.70
C ARG A 474 -22.22 20.87 -8.12
N THR A 475 -23.16 20.00 -8.47
CA THR A 475 -24.53 20.05 -8.00
C THR A 475 -24.61 19.81 -6.48
N PHE A 476 -23.95 18.77 -5.97
CA PHE A 476 -24.00 18.42 -4.55
C PHE A 476 -23.41 19.51 -3.65
N ILE A 477 -22.20 19.99 -3.97
CA ILE A 477 -21.52 21.00 -3.16
C ILE A 477 -22.29 22.32 -3.22
N SER A 478 -22.67 22.79 -4.40
CA SER A 478 -23.37 24.08 -4.54
C SER A 478 -24.74 24.07 -3.84
N THR A 479 -25.49 22.99 -3.96
CA THR A 479 -26.79 22.83 -3.28
C THR A 479 -26.63 22.80 -1.76
N THR A 480 -25.64 22.06 -1.27
CA THR A 480 -25.34 21.98 0.17
C THR A 480 -24.92 23.35 0.72
N LEU A 481 -24.04 24.07 0.03
CA LEU A 481 -23.62 25.41 0.46
C LEU A 481 -24.78 26.40 0.51
N ARG A 482 -25.68 26.39 -0.49
CA ARG A 482 -26.88 27.26 -0.52
C ARG A 482 -27.86 26.91 0.60
N ARG A 483 -28.08 25.62 0.88
CA ARG A 483 -29.00 25.18 1.93
C ARG A 483 -28.57 25.60 3.34
N HIS A 484 -27.27 25.77 3.55
CA HIS A 484 -26.67 26.01 4.86
C HIS A 484 -26.04 27.41 5.00
N ASP A 485 -26.44 28.38 4.15
CA ASP A 485 -25.99 29.78 4.19
C ASP A 485 -24.45 29.94 4.10
N LEU A 486 -23.78 29.03 3.40
CA LEU A 486 -22.33 29.10 3.12
C LEU A 486 -22.03 29.66 1.72
N TRP A 487 -23.08 29.87 0.92
CA TRP A 487 -23.06 30.54 -0.37
C TRP A 487 -23.12 32.06 -0.20
N GLY A 488 -22.28 32.80 -0.94
CA GLY A 488 -22.13 34.25 -0.84
C GLY A 488 -22.49 35.00 -2.10
#